data_AF-A0A9D6ICB9-F1
#
_entry.id   AF-A0A9D6ICB9-F1
#
_cell.length_a   1.000
_cell.length_b   1.000
_cell.length_c   1.000
_cell.angle_alpha   90.00
_cell.angle_beta   90.00
_cell.angle_gamma   90.00
#
_symmetry.space_group_name_H-M   'P 1'
#
loop_
_entity.id
_entity.type
_entity.pdbx_description
1 polymer ?
#
loop_
_entity_poly.entity_id
_entity_poly.type
_entity_poly.pdbx_seq_one_letter_code
_entity_poly.pdbx_strand_id
1 'polypeptide(L)' 'MKLNSYVKLQKQFGGKWIASDKVGGKVYASARHVDDIFVKLKKKKIPPKKTVIGYVEKYGQISAYLSL' A
#
# COMPACT_ATOMS: atom_id res chain seq x y z
N MET A 1 -7.19 17.92 -13.76
CA MET A 1 -6.03 17.13 -13.31
C MET A 1 -6.52 15.85 -12.65
N LYS A 2 -6.19 14.65 -13.18
CA LYS A 2 -6.43 13.38 -12.46
C LYS A 2 -5.59 13.43 -11.19
N LEU A 3 -6.22 13.62 -10.03
CA LEU A 3 -5.56 13.47 -8.73
C LEU A 3 -4.93 12.07 -8.71
N ASN A 4 -3.60 12.04 -8.80
CA ASN A 4 -2.81 10.83 -8.91
C ASN A 4 -3.21 9.88 -7.77
N SER A 5 -3.64 8.66 -8.07
CA SER A 5 -4.18 7.71 -7.08
C SER A 5 -3.23 7.49 -5.91
N TYR A 6 -1.93 7.67 -6.14
CA TYR A 6 -0.90 7.66 -5.12
C TYR A 6 -1.05 8.78 -4.07
N VAL A 7 -1.36 10.01 -4.49
CA VAL A 7 -1.56 11.15 -3.56
C VAL A 7 -2.74 10.89 -2.62
N LYS A 8 -3.79 10.22 -3.09
CA LYS A 8 -4.90 9.79 -2.22
C LYS A 8 -4.45 8.76 -1.19
N LEU A 9 -3.64 7.79 -1.61
CA LEU A 9 -3.05 6.81 -0.70
C LEU A 9 -2.13 7.47 0.32
N GLN A 10 -1.30 8.43 -0.07
CA GLN A 10 -0.42 9.17 0.85
C GLN A 10 -1.21 9.94 1.90
N LYS A 11 -2.29 10.63 1.50
CA LYS A 11 -3.15 11.36 2.45
C LYS A 11 -3.78 10.45 3.51
N GLN A 12 -4.13 9.22 3.16
CA GLN A 12 -4.79 8.28 4.07
C GLN A 12 -3.83 7.35 4.83
N PHE A 13 -2.75 6.95 4.19
CA PHE A 13 -1.87 5.87 4.63
C PHE A 13 -0.39 6.26 4.67
N GLY A 14 -0.04 7.54 4.52
CA GLY A 14 1.34 8.01 4.61
C GLY A 14 2.03 7.54 5.90
N GLY A 15 3.22 6.94 5.74
CA GLY A 15 3.97 6.33 6.83
C GLY A 15 3.48 4.95 7.25
N LYS A 16 2.72 4.25 6.38
CA LYS A 16 2.18 2.92 6.66
C LYS A 16 2.47 1.97 5.51
N TRP A 17 2.58 0.70 5.85
CA TRP A 17 2.43 -0.41 4.93
C TRP A 17 0.96 -0.56 4.55
N ILE A 18 0.70 -0.91 3.30
CA ILE A 18 -0.62 -1.25 2.78
C ILE A 18 -0.55 -2.57 2.03
N ALA A 19 -1.64 -3.33 2.08
CA ALA A 19 -1.91 -4.44 1.17
C ALA A 19 -3.09 -4.07 0.29
N SER A 20 -2.91 -4.07 -1.03
CA SER A 20 -3.95 -3.75 -2.01
C SER A 20 -4.09 -4.83 -3.09
N ASP A 21 -5.15 -4.75 -3.89
CA ASP A 21 -5.35 -5.62 -5.06
C ASP A 21 -4.31 -5.35 -6.17
N LYS A 22 -3.99 -4.08 -6.38
CA LYS A 22 -2.99 -3.57 -7.33
C LYS A 22 -2.43 -2.26 -6.82
N VAL A 23 -1.35 -1.79 -7.44
CA VAL A 23 -0.77 -0.47 -7.12
C VAL A 23 -1.82 0.62 -7.34
N GLY A 24 -2.11 1.42 -6.31
CA GLY A 24 -3.13 2.48 -6.40
C GLY A 24 -4.58 2.01 -6.35
N GLY A 25 -4.83 0.72 -6.10
CA GLY A 25 -6.16 0.12 -6.05
C GLY A 25 -6.80 0.07 -4.65
N LYS A 26 -7.70 -0.90 -4.45
CA LYS A 26 -8.43 -1.08 -3.19
C LYS A 26 -7.49 -1.58 -2.10
N VAL A 27 -7.41 -0.85 -1.00
CA VAL A 27 -6.62 -1.23 0.18
C VAL A 27 -7.43 -2.21 1.05
N TYR A 28 -6.88 -3.40 1.25
CA TYR A 28 -7.46 -4.44 2.10
C TYR A 28 -7.00 -4.31 3.55
N ALA A 29 -5.74 -3.95 3.77
CA ALA A 29 -5.16 -3.77 5.10
C ALA A 29 -4.11 -2.66 5.08
N SER A 30 -3.93 -1.98 6.22
CA SER A 30 -2.84 -1.05 6.45
C SER A 30 -2.31 -1.15 7.87
N ALA A 31 -1.01 -0.96 8.07
CA ALA A 31 -0.36 -1.04 9.37
C ALA A 31 0.98 -0.27 9.40
N ARG A 32 1.50 0.02 10.59
CA ARG A 32 2.81 0.66 10.73
C ARG A 32 3.96 -0.32 10.51
N HIS A 33 3.77 -1.57 10.89
CA HIS A 33 4.74 -2.65 10.70
C HIS A 33 4.25 -3.61 9.62
N VAL A 34 5.17 -4.22 8.89
CA VAL A 34 4.84 -5.15 7.80
C VAL A 34 4.21 -6.43 8.34
N ASP A 35 4.64 -6.90 9.51
CA ASP A 35 4.13 -8.14 10.13
C ASP A 35 2.63 -8.05 10.45
N ASP A 36 2.19 -6.87 10.90
CA ASP A 36 0.80 -6.57 11.19
C ASP A 36 -0.10 -6.64 9.94
N ILE A 37 0.45 -6.43 8.74
CA ILE A 37 -0.29 -6.59 7.49
C ILE A 37 -0.71 -8.05 7.33
N PHE A 38 0.21 -8.99 7.54
CA PHE A 38 -0.07 -10.42 7.38
C PHE A 38 -1.08 -10.90 8.43
N VAL A 39 -0.98 -10.42 9.67
CA VAL A 39 -1.99 -10.69 10.72
C VAL A 39 -3.37 -10.19 10.28
N LYS A 40 -3.46 -8.97 9.74
CA LYS A 40 -4.73 -8.39 9.26
C LYS A 40 -5.28 -9.12 8.03
N LEU A 41 -4.43 -9.51 7.08
CA LEU A 41 -4.84 -10.29 5.92
C LEU A 41 -5.37 -11.67 6.32
N LYS A 42 -4.70 -12.35 7.27
CA LYS A 42 -5.15 -13.63 7.84
C LYS A 42 -6.53 -13.49 8.51
N LYS A 43 -6.72 -12.46 9.34
CA LYS A 43 -8.03 -12.16 9.97
C LYS A 43 -9.14 -11.92 8.94
N LYS A 44 -8.82 -11.28 7.82
CA LYS A 44 -9.78 -11.01 6.73
C LYS A 44 -9.95 -12.17 5.74
N LYS A 45 -9.26 -13.30 5.94
CA LYS A 45 -9.22 -14.44 5.01
C LYS A 45 -8.80 -14.05 3.59
N ILE A 46 -7.93 -13.04 3.45
CA ILE A 46 -7.42 -12.58 2.16
C ILE A 46 -6.06 -13.25 1.89
N PRO A 47 -5.87 -13.93 0.75
CA PRO A 47 -4.60 -14.57 0.44
C PRO A 47 -3.50 -13.53 0.15
N PRO A 48 -2.35 -13.57 0.83
CA PRO A 48 -1.25 -12.62 0.58
C PRO A 48 -0.74 -12.68 -0.87
N LYS A 49 -0.77 -13.87 -1.50
CA LYS A 49 -0.36 -14.09 -2.90
C LYS A 49 -1.21 -13.31 -3.91
N LYS A 50 -2.40 -12.84 -3.51
CA LYS A 50 -3.31 -12.04 -4.36
C LYS A 50 -3.28 -10.56 -3.99
N THR A 51 -2.31 -10.13 -3.19
CA THR A 51 -2.18 -8.75 -2.74
C THR A 51 -0.81 -8.19 -3.04
N VAL A 52 -0.77 -6.92 -3.43
CA VAL A 52 0.45 -6.14 -3.52
C VAL A 52 0.68 -5.47 -2.17
N ILE A 53 1.83 -5.74 -1.56
CA ILE A 53 2.24 -5.08 -0.31
C ILE A 53 3.24 -3.99 -0.65
N GLY A 54 2.98 -2.78 -0.17
CA GLY A 54 3.85 -1.64 -0.41
C GLY A 54 3.85 -0.67 0.76
N TYR A 55 4.96 0.04 0.91
CA TYR A 55 5.06 1.15 1.86
C TYR A 55 4.61 2.45 1.17
N VAL A 56 3.76 3.20 1.85
CA VAL A 56 3.32 4.51 1.38
C VAL A 56 4.12 5.58 2.12
N GLU A 57 4.94 6.32 1.38
CA GLU A 57 5.72 7.41 1.96
C GLU A 57 4.81 8.53 2.44
N LYS A 58 5.15 9.10 3.60
CA LYS A 58 4.42 10.22 4.20
C LYS A 58 4.62 11.51 3.41
N TYR A 59 5.79 11.66 2.79
CA TYR A 59 6.20 12.80 1.98
C TYR A 59 7.08 12.30 0.84
N GLY A 60 7.03 12.96 -0.31
CA GLY A 60 7.76 12.54 -1.51
C GLY A 60 6.99 11.57 -2.39
N GLN A 61 7.18 11.66 -3.70
CA GLN A 61 6.75 10.64 -4.65
C GLN A 61 7.97 9.72 -4.78
N ILE A 62 7.89 8.44 -4.42
CA ILE A 62 8.99 7.50 -4.64
C ILE A 62 9.45 7.68 -6.09
N SER A 63 10.67 8.19 -6.25
CA SER A 63 11.43 8.19 -7.49
C SER A 63 11.60 6.72 -7.87
N ALA A 64 10.64 6.18 -8.62
CA ALA A 64 10.77 4.86 -9.21
C ALA A 64 11.85 4.97 -10.28
N TYR A 65 13.10 4.72 -9.89
CA TYR A 65 14.19 4.43 -10.81
C TYR A 65 13.82 3.12 -11.51
N LEU A 66 13.23 3.23 -12.71
CA LEU A 66 13.24 2.15 -13.69
C LEU A 66 14.68 2.10 -14.22
N SER A 67 15.52 1.27 -13.61
CA SER A 67 16.71 0.79 -14.30
C SER A 67 16.22 -0.17 -15.38
N LEU A 68 16.22 0.29 -16.63
CA LEU A 68 16.30 -0.56 -17.81
C LEU A 68 17.77 -0.74 -18.17
#